data_AF-A0A2G8SS54-F1
#
_entry.id   AF-A0A2G8SS54-F1
#
_cell.length_a   1.000
_cell.length_b   1.000
_cell.length_c   1.000
_cell.angle_alpha   90.00
_cell.angle_beta   90.00
_cell.angle_gamma   90.00
#
_symmetry.space_group_name_H-M   'P 1'
#
loop_
_entity.id
_entity.type
_entity.pdbx_description
1 polymer ?
#
loop_
_entity_poly.entity_id
_entity_poly.type
_entity_poly.pdbx_seq_one_letter_code
_entity_poly.pdbx_strand_id
1 'polypeptide(L)'
;MHPSLRLANARQPLIRFLGKRQWPTKPEEQHPHPFAPPEFKQHFSDFLKKFQSTPAAASSAGASAGSAKKAEGGGQVFAEFWQAPSRLWKRELEEWEIELVQSGGATRH
;
A
#
# COMPACT_ATOMS: atom_id res chain seq x y z
N MET A 1 25.03 7.96 -44.89
CA MET A 1 24.98 7.33 -43.56
C MET A 1 23.51 7.10 -43.20
N HIS A 2 23.06 5.85 -43.18
CA HIS A 2 21.68 5.53 -42.81
C HIS A 2 21.63 5.32 -41.29
N PRO A 3 20.90 6.13 -40.52
CA PRO A 3 20.72 5.89 -39.10
C PRO A 3 19.91 4.61 -38.93
N SER A 4 20.54 3.58 -38.37
CA SER A 4 19.88 2.35 -37.95
C SER A 4 18.68 2.71 -37.06
N LEU A 5 17.47 2.31 -37.48
CA LEU A 5 16.27 2.34 -36.66
C LEU A 5 16.55 1.53 -35.38
N ARG A 6 16.87 2.25 -34.30
CA ARG A 6 17.05 1.66 -32.98
C ARG A 6 15.76 0.89 -32.64
N LEU A 7 15.94 -0.35 -32.20
CA LEU A 7 14.94 -1.25 -31.61
C LEU A 7 14.24 -0.60 -30.39
N ALA A 8 13.47 0.47 -30.59
CA ALA A 8 12.79 1.19 -29.52
C ALA A 8 11.59 0.40 -28.94
N ASN A 9 11.32 -0.81 -29.45
CA ASN A 9 10.17 -1.65 -29.08
C ASN A 9 10.56 -3.04 -28.54
N ALA A 10 11.83 -3.29 -28.18
CA ALA A 10 12.22 -4.59 -27.63
C ALA A 10 11.63 -4.87 -26.23
N ARG A 11 11.34 -3.81 -25.47
CA ARG A 11 10.88 -3.89 -24.07
C ARG A 11 9.82 -2.83 -23.83
N GLN A 12 8.59 -3.25 -23.52
CA GLN A 12 7.57 -2.33 -23.04
C GLN A 12 7.89 -1.97 -21.57
N PRO A 13 8.00 -0.68 -21.22
CA PRO A 13 8.15 -0.28 -19.83
C PRO A 13 6.89 -0.67 -19.05
N LEU A 14 7.07 -1.30 -17.88
CA LEU A 14 5.96 -1.71 -17.01
C LEU A 14 5.24 -0.52 -16.38
N ILE A 15 5.90 0.64 -16.32
CA ILE A 15 5.35 1.88 -15.79
C ILE A 15 4.84 2.71 -16.97
N ARG A 16 3.52 2.93 -16.99
CA ARG A 16 2.87 3.82 -17.96
C ARG A 16 2.82 5.22 -17.38
N PHE A 17 3.78 6.06 -17.74
CA PHE A 17 3.71 7.47 -17.40
C PHE A 17 2.45 8.08 -18.02
N LEU A 18 1.58 8.65 -17.19
CA LEU A 18 0.54 9.55 -17.65
C LEU A 18 1.25 10.64 -18.44
N GLY A 19 0.90 10.80 -19.73
CA GLY A 19 1.61 11.68 -20.66
C GLY A 19 1.47 13.16 -20.30
N LYS A 20 1.06 14.02 -21.24
CA LYS A 20 0.85 15.45 -20.97
C LYS A 20 -0.38 15.66 -20.07
N ARG A 21 -0.22 15.41 -18.77
CA ARG A 21 -0.99 15.98 -17.64
C ARG A 21 -2.52 15.84 -17.70
N GLN A 22 -3.05 14.81 -18.36
CA GLN A 22 -4.47 14.50 -18.29
C GLN A 22 -4.66 13.27 -17.41
N TRP A 23 -5.20 13.49 -16.21
CA TRP A 23 -5.69 12.41 -15.36
C TRP A 23 -6.92 11.81 -16.04
N PRO A 24 -6.98 10.49 -16.26
CA PRO A 24 -8.17 9.87 -16.81
C PRO A 24 -9.34 10.10 -15.86
N THR A 25 -10.49 10.52 -16.42
CA THR A 25 -11.72 10.80 -15.64
C THR A 25 -12.25 9.55 -14.94
N LYS A 26 -11.91 8.37 -15.46
CA LYS A 26 -12.27 7.08 -14.88
C LYS A 26 -10.99 6.39 -14.39
N PRO A 27 -10.98 5.90 -13.14
CA PRO A 27 -9.96 4.97 -12.68
C PRO A 27 -9.88 3.75 -13.61
N GLU A 28 -8.68 3.17 -13.71
CA GLU A 28 -8.49 1.90 -14.42
C GLU A 28 -9.32 0.79 -13.75
N GLU A 29 -9.93 -0.06 -14.58
CA GLU A 29 -10.73 -1.19 -14.11
C GLU A 29 -9.82 -2.22 -13.44
N GLN A 30 -10.30 -2.84 -12.35
CA GLN A 30 -9.53 -3.87 -11.64
C GLN A 30 -9.37 -5.09 -12.56
N HIS A 31 -8.13 -5.47 -12.86
CA HIS A 31 -7.82 -6.60 -13.72
C HIS A 31 -6.63 -7.42 -13.16
N PRO A 32 -6.51 -8.71 -13.53
CA PRO A 32 -5.38 -9.51 -13.08
C PRO A 32 -4.07 -9.00 -13.70
N HIS A 33 -2.97 -9.11 -12.96
CA HIS A 33 -1.66 -8.66 -13.42
C HIS A 33 -1.18 -9.49 -14.64
N PRO A 34 -0.58 -8.87 -15.67
CA PRO A 34 -0.17 -9.56 -16.90
C PRO A 34 0.81 -10.71 -16.66
N PHE A 35 1.69 -10.60 -15.66
CA PHE A 35 2.67 -11.62 -15.27
C PHE A 35 2.23 -12.48 -14.07
N ALA A 36 0.95 -12.43 -13.68
CA ALA A 36 0.47 -13.34 -12.64
C ALA A 36 0.51 -14.80 -13.13
N PRO A 37 0.77 -15.76 -12.23
CA PRO A 37 0.53 -17.18 -12.46
C PRO A 37 -0.87 -17.43 -13.05
N PRO A 38 -1.02 -18.45 -13.93
CA PRO A 38 -2.28 -18.71 -14.63
C PRO A 38 -3.44 -18.99 -13.67
N GLU A 39 -3.17 -19.63 -12.53
CA GLU A 39 -4.17 -19.92 -11.50
C GLU A 39 -4.84 -18.65 -10.97
N PHE A 40 -4.06 -17.61 -10.67
CA PHE A 40 -4.61 -16.35 -10.15
C PHE A 40 -5.41 -15.56 -11.19
N LYS A 41 -5.09 -15.73 -12.48
CA LYS A 41 -5.87 -15.11 -13.56
C LYS A 41 -7.27 -15.72 -13.67
N GLN A 42 -7.38 -17.04 -13.44
CA GLN A 42 -8.66 -17.77 -13.51
C GLN A 42 -9.58 -17.42 -12.34
N HIS A 43 -9.03 -17.25 -11.13
CA HIS A 43 -9.81 -17.00 -9.91
C HIS A 43 -10.01 -15.51 -9.57
N PHE A 44 -9.61 -14.59 -10.46
CA PHE A 44 -9.69 -13.16 -10.19
C PHE A 44 -11.13 -12.66 -10.00
N SER A 45 -12.08 -13.19 -10.76
CA SER A 45 -13.51 -12.83 -10.64
C SER A 45 -14.09 -13.22 -9.29
N ASP A 46 -13.70 -14.38 -8.75
CA ASP A 46 -14.14 -14.85 -7.44
C ASP A 46 -13.53 -14.02 -6.30
N PHE A 47 -12.28 -13.57 -6.48
CA PHE A 47 -11.65 -12.63 -5.57
C PHE A 47 -12.43 -11.30 -5.52
N LEU A 48 -12.81 -10.74 -6.67
CA LEU A 48 -13.58 -9.49 -6.72
C LEU A 48 -14.93 -9.59 -6.00
N LYS A 49 -15.65 -10.71 -6.20
CA LYS A 49 -16.92 -10.95 -5.50
C LYS A 49 -16.75 -10.98 -3.98
N LYS A 50 -15.72 -11.68 -3.49
CA LYS A 50 -15.40 -11.76 -2.06
C LYS A 50 -14.97 -10.39 -1.49
N PHE A 51 -14.19 -9.65 -2.26
CA PHE A 51 -13.75 -8.31 -1.87
C PHE A 51 -14.94 -7.36 -1.72
N GLN A 52 -15.89 -7.40 -2.65
CA GLN A 52 -17.11 -6.57 -2.60
C GLN A 52 -18.10 -7.00 -1.52
N SER A 53 -18.16 -8.29 -1.19
CA SER A 53 -19.06 -8.80 -0.14
C SER A 53 -18.55 -8.55 1.28
N THR A 54 -17.30 -8.12 1.44
CA THR A 54 -16.74 -7.82 2.75
C THR A 54 -17.17 -6.41 3.16
N PRO A 55 -17.85 -6.23 4.30
CA PRO A 55 -18.29 -4.89 4.73
C PRO A 55 -17.06 -4.00 4.92
N ALA A 56 -17.09 -2.83 4.27
CA ALA A 56 -16.00 -1.87 4.23
C ALA A 56 -15.75 -1.26 5.62
N ALA A 57 -14.88 -1.89 6.41
CA ALA A 57 -14.15 -1.16 7.44
C ALA A 57 -13.02 -0.39 6.75
N ALA A 58 -13.28 0.89 6.49
CA ALA A 58 -12.34 1.92 6.09
C ALA A 58 -11.48 1.64 4.84
N SER A 59 -11.95 2.14 3.71
CA SER A 59 -11.13 2.54 2.57
C SER A 59 -10.08 3.57 3.01
N SER A 60 -8.93 3.10 3.49
CA SER A 60 -7.70 3.89 3.54
C SER A 60 -6.78 3.36 2.46
N ALA A 61 -6.51 4.22 1.48
CA ALA A 61 -5.56 3.98 0.43
C ALA A 61 -4.18 3.69 1.04
N GLY A 62 -3.58 2.58 0.64
CA GLY A 62 -2.21 2.22 1.00
C GLY A 62 -2.11 1.04 1.96
N ALA A 63 -2.36 -0.18 1.47
CA ALA A 63 -1.92 -1.39 2.14
C ALA A 63 -1.14 -2.24 1.15
N SER A 64 0.19 -2.16 1.29
CA SER A 64 1.14 -3.17 0.86
C SER A 64 0.57 -4.57 1.06
N ALA A 65 0.67 -5.40 0.02
CA ALA A 65 0.42 -6.82 0.08
C ALA A 65 1.36 -7.49 1.09
N GLY A 66 0.96 -7.47 2.36
CA GLY A 66 1.46 -8.36 3.39
C GLY A 66 0.40 -9.42 3.58
N SER A 67 0.67 -10.65 3.12
CA SER A 67 -0.10 -11.82 3.53
C SER A 67 -0.26 -11.78 5.04
N ALA A 68 -1.48 -11.53 5.51
CA ALA A 68 -1.84 -11.70 6.90
C ALA A 68 -1.82 -13.21 7.19
N LYS A 69 -0.62 -13.76 7.37
CA LYS A 69 -0.45 -14.91 8.23
C LYS A 69 -1.06 -14.48 9.55
N LYS A 70 -2.13 -15.18 9.92
CA LYS A 70 -2.72 -15.16 11.25
C LYS A 70 -1.57 -15.15 12.26
N ALA A 71 -1.25 -13.97 12.79
CA ALA A 71 -0.24 -13.84 13.82
C ALA A 71 -0.84 -14.55 15.03
N GLU A 72 -0.19 -15.63 15.43
CA GLU A 72 -0.37 -16.29 16.70
C GLU A 72 0.08 -15.33 17.80
N GLY A 73 -0.80 -14.41 18.13
CA GLY A 73 -0.58 -13.33 19.08
C GLY A 73 -1.85 -12.53 19.09
N GLY A 74 -2.77 -12.90 19.98
CA GLY A 74 -4.14 -12.37 20.07
C GLY A 74 -4.19 -10.90 20.47
N GLY A 75 -3.66 -10.02 19.64
CA GLY A 75 -3.85 -8.58 19.76
C GLY A 75 -5.24 -8.21 19.28
N GLN A 76 -6.03 -7.60 20.15
CA GLN A 76 -7.32 -7.01 19.78
C GLN A 76 -7.07 -5.88 18.78
N VAL A 77 -7.71 -5.95 17.62
CA VAL A 77 -7.71 -4.87 16.63
C VAL A 77 -8.87 -3.94 16.96
N PHE A 78 -8.56 -2.69 17.29
CA PHE A 78 -9.56 -1.66 17.59
C PHE A 78 -9.90 -0.87 16.33
N ALA A 79 -11.17 -0.55 16.14
CA ALA A 79 -11.62 0.23 14.97
C ALA A 79 -11.39 1.73 15.18
N GLU A 80 -11.63 2.21 16.41
CA GLU A 80 -11.54 3.63 16.76
C GLU A 80 -10.55 3.85 17.90
N PHE A 81 -9.88 5.00 17.90
CA PHE A 81 -8.82 5.33 18.86
C PHE A 81 -9.28 5.25 20.33
N TRP A 82 -10.50 5.70 20.64
CA TRP A 82 -11.04 5.68 22.00
C TRP A 82 -11.42 4.29 22.51
N GLN A 83 -11.47 3.29 21.62
CA GLN A 83 -11.69 1.89 22.01
C GLN A 83 -10.40 1.23 22.51
N ALA A 84 -9.24 1.78 22.15
CA ALA A 84 -7.97 1.27 22.60
C ALA A 84 -7.75 1.58 24.09
N PRO A 85 -7.07 0.70 24.84
CA PRO A 85 -6.62 0.97 26.21
C PRO A 85 -5.87 2.31 26.33
N SER A 86 -6.09 3.03 27.42
CA SER A 86 -5.49 4.36 27.66
C SER A 86 -3.95 4.38 27.59
N ARG A 87 -3.29 3.27 27.89
CA ARG A 87 -1.83 3.10 27.70
C ARG A 87 -1.36 3.25 26.24
N LEU A 88 -2.27 3.11 25.28
CA LEU A 88 -2.01 3.26 23.84
C LEU A 88 -2.42 4.64 23.32
N TRP A 89 -2.94 5.51 24.18
CA TRP A 89 -3.29 6.86 23.79
C TRP A 89 -2.04 7.74 23.64
N LYS A 90 -2.16 8.77 22.81
CA LYS A 90 -1.09 9.75 22.63
C LYS A 90 -0.85 10.45 23.97
N ARG A 91 0.37 10.33 24.50
CA ARG A 91 0.85 11.10 25.65
C ARG A 91 1.58 12.35 25.15
N GLU A 92 1.58 13.40 25.96
CA GLU A 92 2.47 14.54 25.75
C GLU A 92 3.93 14.12 26.04
N LEU A 93 4.85 14.54 25.16
CA LEU A 93 6.27 14.28 25.31
C LEU A 93 6.91 15.36 26.18
N GLU A 94 7.83 14.97 27.04
CA GLU A 94 8.63 15.93 27.82
C GLU A 94 9.74 16.54 26.96
N GLU A 95 10.22 17.75 27.30
CA GLU A 95 11.20 18.50 26.49
C GLU A 95 12.46 17.68 26.18
N TRP A 96 12.96 16.93 27.16
CA TRP A 96 14.14 16.07 26.97
C TRP A 96 13.87 14.90 26.02
N GLU A 97 12.65 14.38 25.97
CA GLU A 97 12.26 13.33 25.01
C GLU A 97 12.24 13.90 23.60
N ILE A 98 11.75 15.14 23.46
CA ILE A 98 11.72 15.87 22.19
C ILE A 98 13.14 16.14 21.70
N GLU A 99 14.03 16.63 22.57
CA GLU A 99 15.45 16.85 22.24
C GLU A 99 16.16 15.55 21.85
N LEU A 100 15.88 14.44 22.54
CA LEU A 100 16.45 13.13 22.22
C LEU A 100 16.03 12.66 20.83
N VAL A 101 14.76 12.84 20.46
CA VAL A 101 14.24 12.50 19.13
C VAL A 101 14.83 13.40 18.05
N GLN A 102 14.88 14.72 18.28
CA GLN A 102 15.42 15.69 17.32
C GLN A 102 16.92 15.51 17.06
N SER A 103 17.68 15.19 18.11
CA SER A 103 19.12 14.90 18.01
C SER A 103 19.43 13.51 17.45
N GLY A 104 18.42 12.67 17.21
CA GLY A 104 18.61 11.29 16.77
C GLY A 104 19.34 10.43 17.81
N GLY A 105 19.20 10.74 19.10
CA GLY A 105 19.90 10.06 20.19
C GLY A 105 21.38 10.43 20.32
N ALA A 106 21.84 11.49 19.65
CA ALA A 106 23.23 11.95 19.72
C ALA A 106 23.55 12.68 21.04
N THR A 107 22.55 13.27 21.71
CA THR A 107 22.73 13.89 23.03
C THR A 107 22.65 12.81 24.11
N ARG A 108 23.81 12.29 24.48
CA ARG A 108 23.96 11.37 25.61
C ARG A 108 24.30 12.20 26.85
N HIS A 109 23.38 12.25 27.82
CA HIS A 109 23.64 12.73 29.17
C HIS A 109 24.65 11.84 29.90
#